data_AF-A0A849X1S5-F1
#
_entry.id   AF-A0A849X1S5-F1
#
_cell.length_a   1.000
_cell.length_b   1.000
_cell.length_c   1.000
_cell.angle_alpha   90.00
_cell.angle_beta   90.00
_cell.angle_gamma   90.00
#
_symmetry.space_group_name_H-M   'P 1'
#
loop_
_entity.id
_entity.type
_entity.pdbx_description
1 polymer ?
#
loop_
_entity_poly.entity_id
_entity_poly.type
_entity_poly.pdbx_seq_one_letter_code
_entity_poly.pdbx_strand_id
1 'polypeptide(L)'
;MTENRRRTPESALAAEAEWRKTQLDPQQRANASRYAGRSFTTVSDMEVPLVAGPSHLESVDPVEDIGFPGQYPFTRGVQPDMYRGKLWTMRQFAGFGTPKDTNKRFKFLLRQGMMGLSTAFDMPTLMGYDADHALARGEVGREGVNVTTLADMEILFDGIPLDEVTTSMTVNAPAIVLLAMYVALADQRGIDRKKLGGTVQADMLKEFIAQKEWICPPRPSVKILTDMVEFCTRELPRWNSISISGYHIREAGATAAQELAFTLADGMAYVEEGIRRGLDVDDFAPRLSFFFDVHNDFFEEIAKFRAARRIWAREMRNRYQAKNPRSWMLRTHAQTA
;
A
#
# COMPACT_ATOMS: atom_id res chain seq x y z
N MET A 1 16.36 18.59 -47.17
CA MET A 1 16.34 18.69 -45.70
C MET A 1 14.99 19.24 -45.29
N THR A 2 14.02 18.37 -45.01
CA THR A 2 12.71 18.80 -44.51
C THR A 2 12.90 19.27 -43.07
N GLU A 3 12.79 20.58 -42.87
CA GLU A 3 12.75 21.23 -41.57
C GLU A 3 11.71 20.51 -40.70
N ASN A 4 12.20 19.79 -39.69
CA ASN A 4 11.36 19.06 -38.76
C ASN A 4 10.70 20.09 -37.83
N ARG A 5 9.65 20.77 -38.31
CA ARG A 5 8.87 21.73 -37.53
C ARG A 5 8.18 20.97 -36.40
N ARG A 6 8.82 20.92 -35.23
CA ARG A 6 8.16 20.49 -34.00
C ARG A 6 6.98 21.42 -33.77
N ARG A 7 5.78 20.84 -33.75
CA ARG A 7 4.53 21.54 -33.44
C ARG A 7 4.61 22.12 -32.02
N THR A 8 4.28 23.40 -31.85
CA THR A 8 4.04 24.02 -30.54
C THR A 8 2.78 23.42 -29.89
N PRO A 9 2.60 23.53 -28.55
CA PRO A 9 1.38 23.09 -27.88
C PRO A 9 0.10 23.67 -28.52
N GLU A 10 0.10 24.97 -28.85
CA GLU A 10 -1.00 25.63 -29.55
C GLU A 10 -1.30 25.01 -30.91
N SER A 11 -0.27 24.67 -31.68
CA SER A 11 -0.46 24.02 -32.98
C SER A 11 -0.92 22.55 -32.85
N ALA A 12 -0.66 21.90 -31.71
CA ALA A 12 -1.19 20.57 -31.41
C ALA A 12 -2.68 20.63 -31.04
N LEU A 13 -3.09 21.61 -30.23
CA LEU A 13 -4.50 21.87 -29.90
C LEU A 13 -5.32 22.21 -31.15
N ALA A 14 -4.80 23.10 -32.02
CA ALA A 14 -5.46 23.44 -33.27
C ALA A 14 -5.62 22.23 -34.20
N ALA A 15 -4.60 21.37 -34.28
CA ALA A 15 -4.66 20.15 -35.07
C ALA A 15 -5.65 19.12 -34.49
N GLU A 16 -5.74 19.00 -33.16
CA GLU A 16 -6.73 18.15 -32.50
C GLU A 16 -8.15 18.66 -32.78
N ALA A 17 -8.39 19.97 -32.66
CA ALA A 17 -9.69 20.57 -32.91
C ALA A 17 -10.17 20.34 -34.36
N GLU A 18 -9.28 20.53 -35.34
CA GLU A 18 -9.60 20.28 -36.74
C GLU A 18 -9.86 18.79 -37.02
N TRP A 19 -9.06 17.89 -36.44
CA TRP A 19 -9.28 16.45 -36.55
C TRP A 19 -10.63 16.02 -35.92
N ARG A 20 -10.99 16.57 -34.75
CA ARG A 20 -12.29 16.29 -34.12
C ARG A 20 -13.44 16.69 -35.04
N LYS A 21 -13.39 17.93 -35.56
CA LYS A 21 -14.40 18.48 -36.46
C LYS A 21 -14.54 17.69 -37.77
N THR A 22 -13.42 17.31 -38.38
CA THR A 22 -13.41 16.72 -39.74
C THR A 22 -13.51 15.20 -39.76
N GLN A 23 -13.11 14.51 -38.69
CA GLN A 23 -13.03 13.04 -38.64
C GLN A 23 -13.87 12.46 -37.50
N LEU A 24 -13.63 12.89 -36.26
CA LEU A 24 -14.24 12.25 -35.08
C LEU A 24 -15.75 12.51 -34.99
N ASP A 25 -16.17 13.77 -35.02
CA ASP A 25 -17.57 14.14 -34.81
C ASP A 25 -18.50 13.58 -35.92
N PRO A 26 -18.13 13.62 -37.23
CA PRO A 26 -18.90 12.95 -38.27
C PRO A 26 -19.04 11.45 -38.02
N GLN A 27 -17.95 10.77 -37.64
CA GLN A 27 -17.96 9.34 -37.35
C GLN A 27 -18.80 9.01 -36.12
N GLN A 28 -18.76 9.85 -35.08
CA GLN A 28 -19.58 9.68 -33.89
C GLN A 28 -21.07 9.82 -34.20
N ARG A 29 -21.45 10.84 -34.99
CA ARG A 29 -22.83 11.02 -35.47
C ARG A 29 -23.29 9.81 -36.28
N ALA A 30 -22.47 9.31 -37.19
CA ALA A 30 -22.78 8.13 -37.99
C ALA A 30 -22.98 6.86 -37.15
N ASN A 31 -22.30 6.75 -36.00
CA ASN A 31 -22.40 5.60 -35.09
C ASN A 31 -23.31 5.85 -33.86
N ALA A 32 -24.10 6.93 -33.84
CA ALA A 32 -24.88 7.32 -32.66
C ALA A 32 -25.76 6.19 -32.10
N SER A 33 -26.40 5.40 -32.98
CA SER A 33 -27.22 4.25 -32.58
C SER A 33 -26.42 3.11 -31.94
N ARG A 34 -25.12 2.96 -32.26
CA ARG A 34 -24.24 1.97 -31.64
C ARG A 34 -23.79 2.39 -30.24
N TYR A 35 -23.72 3.69 -29.98
CA TYR A 35 -23.38 4.24 -28.67
C TYR A 35 -24.59 4.42 -27.76
N ALA A 36 -25.80 4.49 -28.32
CA ALA A 36 -27.04 4.66 -27.57
C ALA A 36 -27.17 3.59 -26.46
N GLY A 37 -27.37 4.04 -25.21
CA GLY A 37 -27.53 3.19 -24.04
C GLY A 37 -26.23 2.53 -23.53
N ARG A 38 -25.07 2.85 -24.11
CA ARG A 38 -23.76 2.38 -23.61
C ARG A 38 -23.11 3.45 -22.77
N SER A 39 -22.59 3.05 -21.60
CA SER A 39 -21.69 3.87 -20.79
C SER A 39 -20.25 3.43 -21.04
N PHE A 40 -19.36 4.37 -21.31
CA PHE A 40 -17.92 4.15 -21.37
C PHE A 40 -17.28 4.84 -20.18
N THR A 41 -17.41 4.19 -19.03
CA THR A 41 -16.89 4.69 -17.76
C THR A 41 -15.82 3.75 -17.23
N THR A 42 -14.96 4.27 -16.36
CA THR A 42 -14.14 3.41 -15.49
C THR A 42 -15.02 2.71 -14.45
N VAL A 43 -14.45 1.80 -13.67
CA VAL A 43 -15.15 1.15 -12.54
C VAL A 43 -15.55 2.15 -11.46
N SER A 44 -14.89 3.31 -11.37
CA SER A 44 -15.30 4.40 -10.48
C SER A 44 -16.29 5.39 -11.12
N ASP A 45 -16.99 4.98 -12.18
CA ASP A 45 -17.97 5.80 -12.91
C ASP A 45 -17.43 7.11 -13.50
N MET A 46 -16.11 7.17 -13.77
CA MET A 46 -15.53 8.32 -14.48
C MET A 46 -15.72 8.14 -15.98
N GLU A 47 -16.31 9.12 -16.66
CA GLU A 47 -16.45 9.10 -18.13
C GLU A 47 -15.07 9.06 -18.79
N VAL A 48 -14.90 8.11 -19.72
CA VAL A 48 -13.68 7.96 -20.50
C VAL A 48 -13.94 8.55 -21.89
N PRO A 49 -13.20 9.61 -22.30
CA PRO A 49 -13.35 10.15 -23.64
C PRO A 49 -12.91 9.10 -24.66
N LEU A 50 -13.62 9.03 -25.79
CA LEU A 50 -13.31 8.09 -26.88
C LEU A 50 -11.85 8.17 -27.33
N VAL A 51 -11.28 9.38 -27.33
CA VAL A 51 -9.86 9.65 -27.55
C VAL A 51 -9.43 10.80 -26.65
N ALA A 52 -8.42 10.55 -25.81
CA ALA A 52 -7.72 11.58 -25.04
C ALA A 52 -6.60 12.21 -25.88
N GLY A 53 -6.53 13.54 -25.92
CA GLY A 53 -5.57 14.32 -26.71
C GLY A 53 -5.00 15.51 -25.96
N PRO A 54 -4.20 16.38 -26.62
CA PRO A 54 -3.60 17.57 -26.01
C PRO A 54 -4.55 18.43 -25.18
N SER A 55 -5.80 18.59 -25.61
CA SER A 55 -6.86 19.33 -24.89
C SER A 55 -7.12 18.81 -23.47
N HIS A 56 -6.89 17.52 -23.23
CA HIS A 56 -7.10 16.88 -21.93
C HIS A 56 -5.92 17.12 -20.96
N LEU A 57 -4.86 17.75 -21.43
CA LEU A 57 -3.64 18.04 -20.66
C LEU A 57 -3.43 19.53 -20.42
N GLU A 58 -4.34 20.40 -20.87
CA GLU A 58 -4.19 21.87 -20.78
C GLU A 58 -4.02 22.35 -19.33
N SER A 59 -4.66 21.67 -18.37
CA SER A 59 -4.58 22.01 -16.94
C SER A 59 -3.44 21.31 -16.20
N VAL A 60 -2.57 20.56 -16.89
CA VAL A 60 -1.50 19.77 -16.28
C VAL A 60 -0.16 20.44 -16.57
N ASP A 61 0.54 20.86 -15.52
CA ASP A 61 1.93 21.29 -15.64
C ASP A 61 2.85 20.06 -15.72
N PRO A 62 3.53 19.80 -16.84
CA PRO A 62 4.34 18.59 -16.98
C PRO A 62 5.52 18.52 -16.00
N VAL A 63 6.02 19.66 -15.51
CA VAL A 63 7.14 19.71 -14.58
C VAL A 63 6.64 19.57 -13.15
N GLU A 64 5.63 20.35 -12.76
CA GLU A 64 5.16 20.40 -11.37
C GLU A 64 4.17 19.28 -11.01
N ASP A 65 3.30 18.84 -11.94
CA ASP A 65 2.29 17.81 -11.67
C ASP A 65 2.76 16.39 -12.01
N ILE A 66 3.69 16.25 -12.97
CA ILE A 66 4.20 14.96 -13.44
C ILE A 66 5.65 14.75 -12.99
N GLY A 67 6.56 15.66 -13.34
CA GLY A 67 7.95 15.66 -12.91
C GLY A 67 8.76 14.44 -13.36
N PHE A 68 9.83 14.15 -12.60
CA PHE A 68 10.76 13.04 -12.83
C PHE A 68 10.66 11.98 -11.73
N PRO A 69 10.93 10.70 -12.01
CA PRO A 69 10.96 9.66 -10.97
C PRO A 69 12.03 9.97 -9.92
N GLY A 70 11.75 9.69 -8.65
CA GLY A 70 12.64 10.01 -7.52
C GLY A 70 12.65 11.49 -7.11
N GLN A 71 11.83 12.35 -7.73
CA GLN A 71 11.68 13.75 -7.37
C GLN A 71 10.25 14.06 -6.96
N TYR A 72 10.06 15.06 -6.10
CA TYR A 72 8.73 15.58 -5.76
C TYR A 72 7.96 15.98 -7.04
N PRO A 73 6.66 15.66 -7.18
CA PRO A 73 5.77 15.00 -6.22
C PRO A 73 5.66 13.47 -6.39
N PHE A 74 6.69 12.82 -6.94
CA PHE A 74 6.85 11.37 -7.07
C PHE A 74 5.79 10.66 -7.92
N THR A 75 5.05 11.41 -8.76
CA THR A 75 4.01 10.87 -9.66
C THR A 75 4.55 9.70 -10.49
N ARG A 76 5.78 9.80 -11.00
CA ARG A 76 6.44 8.80 -11.84
C ARG A 76 7.14 7.66 -11.08
N GLY A 77 7.20 7.71 -9.75
CA GLY A 77 7.87 6.71 -8.91
C GLY A 77 8.76 7.35 -7.84
N VAL A 78 9.01 6.62 -6.75
CA VAL A 78 9.76 7.11 -5.59
C VAL A 78 11.28 6.95 -5.72
N GLN A 79 11.76 6.17 -6.70
CA GLN A 79 13.18 5.99 -7.02
C GLN A 79 13.47 6.52 -8.42
N PRO A 80 14.67 7.05 -8.70
CA PRO A 80 15.01 7.61 -10.01
C PRO A 80 15.12 6.57 -11.13
N ASP A 81 15.57 5.35 -10.82
CA ASP A 81 15.80 4.26 -11.79
C ASP A 81 14.78 3.09 -11.66
N MET A 82 13.93 3.13 -10.62
CA MET A 82 12.85 2.18 -10.35
C MET A 82 13.26 0.73 -10.68
N TYR A 83 12.50 0.06 -11.54
CA TYR A 83 12.63 -1.36 -11.83
C TYR A 83 13.77 -1.71 -12.78
N ARG A 84 14.46 -0.71 -13.36
CA ARG A 84 15.73 -0.94 -14.07
C ARG A 84 16.89 -1.09 -13.09
N GLY A 85 16.80 -0.45 -11.93
CA GLY A 85 17.76 -0.63 -10.83
C GLY A 85 17.43 -1.86 -9.99
N LYS A 86 16.21 -1.92 -9.45
CA LYS A 86 15.74 -3.06 -8.63
C LYS A 86 14.27 -3.35 -8.88
N LEU A 87 13.96 -4.62 -9.19
CA LEU A 87 12.58 -5.09 -9.29
C LEU A 87 11.83 -4.91 -7.96
N TRP A 88 10.50 -4.85 -8.04
CA TRP A 88 9.68 -4.90 -6.83
C TRP A 88 9.92 -6.21 -6.06
N THR A 89 9.68 -6.17 -4.74
CA THR A 89 9.77 -7.37 -3.92
C THR A 89 8.61 -8.30 -4.29
N MET A 90 8.93 -9.45 -4.88
CA MET A 90 7.98 -10.56 -4.98
C MET A 90 7.83 -11.15 -3.57
N ARG A 91 6.66 -10.93 -2.98
CA ARG A 91 6.35 -11.31 -1.59
C ARG A 91 5.01 -12.04 -1.58
N GLN A 92 5.06 -13.37 -1.53
CA GLN A 92 3.85 -14.17 -1.45
C GLN A 92 3.29 -14.17 -0.02
N PHE A 93 1.98 -13.98 0.07
CA PHE A 93 1.21 -14.18 1.29
C PHE A 93 1.10 -15.68 1.58
N ALA A 94 1.51 -16.10 2.78
CA ALA A 94 1.51 -17.50 3.18
C ALA A 94 1.30 -17.68 4.68
N GLY A 95 0.43 -18.64 5.02
CA GLY A 95 0.19 -19.11 6.37
C GLY A 95 -0.93 -20.14 6.34
N PHE A 96 -0.76 -21.25 7.03
CA PHE A 96 -1.78 -22.26 7.26
C PHE A 96 -1.30 -23.24 8.33
N GLY A 97 -2.25 -23.87 9.02
CA GLY A 97 -1.99 -24.94 9.98
C GLY A 97 -1.10 -24.48 11.14
N THR A 98 -0.18 -25.35 11.52
CA THR A 98 0.74 -25.09 12.64
C THR A 98 1.91 -24.19 12.21
N PRO A 99 2.62 -23.58 13.18
CA PRO A 99 3.88 -22.87 12.91
C PRO A 99 4.88 -23.69 12.06
N LYS A 100 4.94 -25.00 12.28
CA LYS A 100 5.84 -25.91 11.54
C LYS A 100 5.45 -26.05 10.07
N ASP A 101 4.15 -26.12 9.77
CA ASP A 101 3.64 -26.22 8.40
C ASP A 101 3.95 -24.95 7.61
N THR A 102 3.71 -23.79 8.24
CA THR A 102 4.02 -22.50 7.62
C THR A 102 5.52 -22.26 7.50
N ASN A 103 6.34 -22.66 8.48
CA ASN A 103 7.80 -22.61 8.36
C ASN A 103 8.31 -23.41 7.14
N LYS A 104 7.77 -24.63 6.93
CA LYS A 104 8.09 -25.44 5.75
C LYS A 104 7.74 -24.71 4.45
N ARG A 105 6.60 -24.00 4.43
CA ARG A 105 6.20 -23.15 3.29
C ARG A 105 7.13 -21.96 3.10
N PHE A 106 7.53 -21.26 4.16
CA PHE A 106 8.50 -20.16 4.08
C PHE A 106 9.84 -20.62 3.51
N LYS A 107 10.41 -21.71 4.03
CA LYS A 107 11.65 -22.30 3.52
C LYS A 107 11.51 -22.71 2.04
N PHE A 108 10.35 -23.22 1.62
CA PHE A 108 10.08 -23.48 0.20
C PHE A 108 10.08 -22.20 -0.63
N LEU A 109 9.36 -21.16 -0.21
CA LEU A 109 9.26 -19.89 -0.94
C LEU A 109 10.63 -19.22 -1.11
N LEU A 110 11.46 -19.20 -0.06
CA LEU A 110 12.83 -18.67 -0.13
C LEU A 110 13.68 -19.46 -1.15
N ARG A 111 13.59 -20.80 -1.17
CA ARG A 111 14.27 -21.62 -2.18
C ARG A 111 13.79 -21.38 -3.61
N GLN A 112 12.56 -20.88 -3.80
CA GLN A 112 12.03 -20.49 -5.11
C GLN A 112 12.40 -19.05 -5.50
N GLY A 113 13.26 -18.37 -4.72
CA GLY A 113 13.77 -17.03 -5.04
C GLY A 113 12.90 -15.88 -4.52
N MET A 114 11.95 -16.15 -3.60
CA MET A 114 11.22 -15.06 -2.94
C MET A 114 12.17 -14.20 -2.10
N MET A 115 12.06 -12.89 -2.26
CA MET A 115 12.95 -11.90 -1.63
C MET A 115 12.41 -11.37 -0.28
N GLY A 116 11.26 -11.87 0.14
CA GLY A 116 10.63 -11.53 1.41
C GLY A 116 9.47 -12.45 1.73
N LEU A 117 9.16 -12.60 3.02
CA LEU A 117 8.07 -13.42 3.52
C LEU A 117 6.87 -12.54 3.90
N SER A 118 5.65 -13.01 3.68
CA SER A 118 4.44 -12.38 4.23
C SER A 118 3.61 -13.43 4.95
N THR A 119 3.31 -13.18 6.22
CA THR A 119 2.68 -14.13 7.15
C THR A 119 1.19 -13.86 7.23
N ALA A 120 0.38 -14.87 6.91
CA ALA A 120 -1.06 -14.90 7.14
C ALA A 120 -1.34 -15.60 8.48
N PHE A 121 -2.06 -14.95 9.39
CA PHE A 121 -2.45 -15.53 10.67
C PHE A 121 -3.89 -16.03 10.61
N ASP A 122 -4.23 -17.00 11.47
CA ASP A 122 -5.60 -17.50 11.58
C ASP A 122 -6.52 -16.52 12.34
N MET A 123 -7.84 -16.74 12.24
CA MET A 123 -8.82 -15.88 12.90
C MET A 123 -8.63 -15.79 14.43
N PRO A 124 -8.33 -16.88 15.18
CA PRO A 124 -7.99 -16.78 16.60
C PRO A 124 -6.85 -15.79 16.86
N THR A 125 -5.71 -15.93 16.19
CA THR A 125 -4.58 -15.01 16.35
C THR A 125 -4.95 -13.59 15.93
N LEU A 126 -5.67 -13.39 14.82
CA LEU A 126 -6.09 -12.07 14.34
C LEU A 126 -7.06 -11.36 15.30
N MET A 127 -7.91 -12.13 15.98
CA MET A 127 -8.89 -11.63 16.95
C MET A 127 -8.35 -11.61 18.39
N GLY A 128 -7.09 -11.96 18.61
CA GLY A 128 -6.43 -11.91 19.93
C GLY A 128 -6.90 -13.00 20.90
N TYR A 129 -7.27 -14.17 20.39
CA TYR A 129 -7.61 -15.35 21.17
C TYR A 129 -6.51 -16.41 21.11
N ASP A 130 -6.27 -17.05 22.25
CA ASP A 130 -5.46 -18.26 22.32
C ASP A 130 -6.18 -19.44 21.64
N ALA A 131 -5.42 -20.42 21.17
CA ALA A 131 -5.96 -21.57 20.42
C ALA A 131 -6.98 -22.42 21.19
N ASP A 132 -6.96 -22.41 22.52
CA ASP A 132 -7.88 -23.14 23.39
C ASP A 132 -9.09 -22.31 23.83
N HIS A 133 -9.16 -21.03 23.43
CA HIS A 133 -10.29 -20.18 23.73
C HIS A 133 -11.57 -20.72 23.08
N ALA A 134 -12.71 -20.61 23.77
CA ALA A 134 -13.98 -21.16 23.30
C ALA A 134 -14.41 -20.64 21.91
N LEU A 135 -14.09 -19.37 21.61
CA LEU A 135 -14.37 -18.74 20.31
C LEU A 135 -13.38 -19.14 19.20
N ALA A 136 -12.25 -19.77 19.53
CA ALA A 136 -11.27 -20.24 18.53
C ALA A 136 -11.64 -21.60 17.93
N ARG A 137 -12.60 -22.32 18.54
CA ARG A 137 -12.97 -23.67 18.15
C ARG A 137 -13.42 -23.74 16.69
N GLY A 138 -12.65 -24.48 15.89
CA GLY A 138 -12.93 -24.71 14.47
C GLY A 138 -12.16 -23.79 13.51
N GLU A 139 -11.47 -22.77 14.03
CA GLU A 139 -10.75 -21.77 13.21
C GLU A 139 -9.23 -21.83 13.38
N VAL A 140 -8.73 -22.57 14.37
CA VAL A 140 -7.29 -22.72 14.64
C VAL A 140 -6.55 -23.28 13.41
N GLY A 141 -5.62 -22.50 12.88
CA GLY A 141 -4.77 -22.85 11.73
C GLY A 141 -5.52 -22.96 10.39
N ARG A 142 -6.78 -22.51 10.30
CA ARG A 142 -7.62 -22.75 9.13
C ARG A 142 -7.35 -21.78 7.98
N GLU A 143 -7.38 -20.48 8.28
CA GLU A 143 -7.21 -19.41 7.28
C GLU A 143 -5.78 -18.83 7.26
N GLY A 144 -4.97 -19.21 8.24
CA GLY A 144 -3.60 -18.78 8.39
C GLY A 144 -2.85 -19.65 9.41
N VAL A 145 -1.65 -19.23 9.80
CA VAL A 145 -0.91 -19.90 10.85
C VAL A 145 -1.43 -19.50 12.22
N ASN A 146 -1.62 -20.46 13.12
CA ASN A 146 -1.88 -20.14 14.53
C ASN A 146 -0.59 -19.76 15.25
N VAL A 147 -0.58 -18.61 15.94
CA VAL A 147 0.51 -18.18 16.82
C VAL A 147 -0.12 -17.69 18.12
N THR A 148 0.09 -18.43 19.21
CA THR A 148 -0.43 -18.11 20.55
C THR A 148 0.70 -17.64 21.48
N THR A 149 1.91 -18.14 21.27
CA THR A 149 3.05 -17.94 22.18
C THR A 149 4.33 -17.55 21.44
N LEU A 150 5.35 -17.12 22.19
CA LEU A 150 6.69 -16.93 21.65
C LEU A 150 7.27 -18.24 21.07
N ALA A 151 6.98 -19.39 21.68
CA ALA A 151 7.44 -20.69 21.18
C ALA A 151 6.88 -21.00 19.78
N ASP A 152 5.66 -20.58 19.49
CA ASP A 152 5.08 -20.69 18.14
C ASP A 152 5.83 -19.81 17.14
N MET A 153 6.18 -18.58 17.54
CA MET A 153 6.98 -17.66 16.72
C MET A 153 8.39 -18.22 16.46
N GLU A 154 9.02 -18.86 17.44
CA GLU A 154 10.30 -19.55 17.30
C GLU A 154 10.24 -20.64 16.23
N ILE A 155 9.22 -21.50 16.28
CA ILE A 155 8.99 -22.58 15.31
C ILE A 155 8.71 -22.01 13.93
N LEU A 156 7.85 -20.99 13.85
CA LEU A 156 7.45 -20.34 12.60
C LEU A 156 8.65 -19.80 11.82
N PHE A 157 9.63 -19.23 12.52
CA PHE A 157 10.83 -18.63 11.94
C PHE A 157 12.11 -19.44 12.16
N ASP A 158 12.00 -20.71 12.55
CA ASP A 158 13.14 -21.61 12.71
C ASP A 158 13.96 -21.69 11.41
N GLY A 159 15.28 -21.50 11.52
CA GLY A 159 16.20 -21.51 10.38
C GLY A 159 16.01 -20.40 9.34
N ILE A 160 15.23 -19.35 9.64
CA ILE A 160 15.08 -18.16 8.78
C ILE A 160 16.01 -17.04 9.30
N PRO A 161 16.91 -16.47 8.47
CA PRO A 161 17.80 -15.39 8.87
C PRO A 161 17.06 -14.04 8.89
N LEU A 162 16.60 -13.61 10.07
CA LEU A 162 15.72 -12.45 10.25
C LEU A 162 16.40 -11.09 9.96
N ASP A 163 17.73 -11.07 9.92
CA ASP A 163 18.55 -9.89 9.59
C ASP A 163 18.88 -9.75 8.09
N GLU A 164 18.63 -10.81 7.32
CA GLU A 164 18.86 -10.85 5.87
C GLU A 164 17.54 -10.83 5.07
N VAL A 165 16.50 -11.50 5.58
CA VAL A 165 15.19 -11.60 4.93
C VAL A 165 14.23 -10.58 5.52
N THR A 166 13.51 -9.87 4.65
CA THR A 166 12.43 -8.99 5.11
C THR A 166 11.14 -9.76 5.36
N THR A 167 10.53 -9.58 6.53
CA THR A 167 9.29 -10.26 6.92
C THR A 167 8.14 -9.28 7.01
N SER A 168 6.95 -9.70 6.55
CA SER A 168 5.72 -8.95 6.71
C SER A 168 4.75 -9.77 7.56
N MET A 169 4.03 -9.11 8.44
CA MET A 169 3.00 -9.72 9.30
C MET A 169 1.67 -9.02 9.01
N THR A 170 0.73 -9.75 8.41
CA THR A 170 -0.63 -9.26 8.15
C THR A 170 -1.47 -9.50 9.39
N VAL A 171 -1.33 -8.58 10.35
CA VAL A 171 -2.01 -8.61 11.65
C VAL A 171 -2.30 -7.18 12.08
N ASN A 172 -3.45 -6.98 12.73
CA ASN A 172 -3.98 -5.66 13.04
C ASN A 172 -4.18 -5.47 14.55
N ALA A 173 -5.31 -5.91 15.11
CA ALA A 173 -5.61 -5.65 16.52
C ALA A 173 -4.54 -6.16 17.52
N PRO A 174 -3.95 -7.36 17.35
CA PRO A 174 -2.87 -7.84 18.20
C PRO A 174 -1.47 -7.55 17.64
N ALA A 175 -1.34 -6.65 16.64
CA ALA A 175 -0.07 -6.37 15.96
C ALA A 175 1.10 -6.07 16.91
N ILE A 176 0.85 -5.30 17.98
CA ILE A 176 1.87 -4.96 18.97
C ILE A 176 2.41 -6.20 19.69
N VAL A 177 1.57 -7.20 19.95
CA VAL A 177 1.95 -8.45 20.62
C VAL A 177 2.79 -9.32 19.68
N LEU A 178 2.35 -9.50 18.44
CA LEU A 178 3.09 -10.29 17.46
C LEU A 178 4.43 -9.63 17.10
N LEU A 179 4.49 -8.30 17.03
CA LEU A 179 5.75 -7.57 16.87
C LEU A 179 6.66 -7.75 18.08
N ALA A 180 6.13 -7.70 19.31
CA ALA A 180 6.92 -7.95 20.51
C ALA A 180 7.50 -9.38 20.53
N MET A 181 6.73 -10.40 20.13
CA MET A 181 7.23 -11.77 19.98
C MET A 181 8.33 -11.85 18.92
N TYR A 182 8.16 -11.18 17.78
CA TYR A 182 9.15 -11.15 16.71
C TYR A 182 10.47 -10.49 17.16
N VAL A 183 10.39 -9.39 17.91
CA VAL A 183 11.57 -8.71 18.49
C VAL A 183 12.24 -9.58 19.57
N ALA A 184 11.46 -10.20 20.46
CA ALA A 184 11.99 -11.11 21.47
C ALA A 184 12.74 -12.29 20.85
N LEU A 185 12.21 -12.85 19.76
CA LEU A 185 12.89 -13.89 18.99
C LEU A 185 14.23 -13.40 18.41
N ALA A 186 14.27 -12.19 17.86
CA ALA A 186 15.50 -11.61 17.34
C ALA A 186 16.54 -11.38 18.45
N ASP A 187 16.11 -10.86 19.61
CA ASP A 187 16.97 -10.66 20.78
C ASP A 187 17.54 -11.99 21.28
N GLN A 188 16.71 -13.05 21.36
CA GLN A 188 17.15 -14.40 21.75
C GLN A 188 18.18 -14.98 20.78
N ARG A 189 18.11 -14.60 19.50
CA ARG A 189 19.09 -14.98 18.46
C ARG A 189 20.32 -14.06 18.43
N GLY A 190 20.40 -13.05 19.31
CA GLY A 190 21.50 -12.08 19.33
C GLY A 190 21.53 -11.16 18.10
N ILE A 191 20.39 -10.98 17.43
CA ILE A 191 20.27 -10.12 16.25
C ILE A 191 20.06 -8.67 16.69
N ASP A 192 20.92 -7.77 16.23
CA ASP A 192 20.71 -6.33 16.42
C ASP A 192 19.37 -5.90 15.80
N ARG A 193 18.48 -5.38 16.64
CA ARG A 193 17.16 -4.85 16.27
C ARG A 193 17.21 -3.87 15.09
N LYS A 194 18.31 -3.11 14.94
CA LYS A 194 18.53 -2.18 13.82
C LYS A 194 18.65 -2.86 12.47
N LYS A 195 18.93 -4.17 12.43
CA LYS A 195 18.98 -4.96 11.20
C LYS A 195 17.62 -5.50 10.78
N LEU A 196 16.63 -5.55 11.68
CA LEU A 196 15.32 -6.10 11.40
C LEU A 196 14.58 -5.26 10.36
N GLY A 197 14.43 -5.81 9.17
CA GLY A 197 13.64 -5.23 8.10
C GLY A 197 12.31 -5.93 7.97
N GLY A 198 11.21 -5.19 8.02
CA GLY A 198 9.91 -5.82 7.91
C GLY A 198 8.75 -4.84 7.89
N THR A 199 7.54 -5.38 7.99
CA THR A 199 6.30 -4.60 7.99
C THR A 199 5.27 -5.30 8.86
N VAL A 200 4.53 -4.54 9.65
CA VAL A 200 3.29 -5.00 10.28
C VAL A 200 2.13 -4.23 9.65
N GLN A 201 0.99 -4.88 9.40
CA GLN A 201 -0.14 -4.21 8.76
C GLN A 201 -0.70 -3.12 9.67
N ALA A 202 -1.17 -3.52 10.86
CA ALA A 202 -1.50 -2.67 12.00
C ALA A 202 -2.46 -1.49 11.73
N ASP A 203 -3.13 -1.46 10.58
CA ASP A 203 -4.04 -0.38 10.23
C ASP A 203 -5.41 -0.66 10.86
N MET A 204 -5.71 0.02 11.96
CA MET A 204 -6.93 -0.17 12.74
C MET A 204 -8.15 0.56 12.19
N LEU A 205 -7.98 1.69 11.49
CA LEU A 205 -9.10 2.45 10.92
C LEU A 205 -9.80 1.64 9.82
N LYS A 206 -9.02 1.04 8.92
CA LYS A 206 -9.57 0.16 7.88
C LYS A 206 -10.19 -1.13 8.44
N GLU A 207 -9.88 -1.54 9.67
CA GLU A 207 -10.60 -2.64 10.32
C GLU A 207 -12.06 -2.28 10.51
N PHE A 208 -12.34 -1.12 11.10
CA PHE A 208 -13.70 -0.65 11.33
C PHE A 208 -14.45 -0.41 10.00
N ILE A 209 -13.75 0.06 8.97
CA ILE A 209 -14.33 0.33 7.65
C ILE A 209 -14.64 -0.97 6.90
N ALA A 210 -13.71 -1.91 6.82
CA ALA A 210 -13.77 -3.01 5.84
C ALA A 210 -13.42 -4.41 6.38
N GLN A 211 -12.26 -4.61 7.01
CA GLN A 211 -11.68 -5.96 7.25
C GLN A 211 -12.24 -6.70 8.48
N LYS A 212 -12.71 -5.97 9.49
CA LYS A 212 -13.48 -6.49 10.64
C LYS A 212 -12.71 -7.27 11.72
N GLU A 213 -11.41 -7.08 11.82
CA GLU A 213 -10.52 -7.66 12.85
C GLU A 213 -10.16 -6.63 13.94
N TRP A 214 -11.09 -6.36 14.86
CA TRP A 214 -10.85 -5.44 15.98
C TRP A 214 -11.16 -6.09 17.34
N ILE A 215 -10.43 -5.65 18.37
CA ILE A 215 -10.61 -6.10 19.76
C ILE A 215 -11.19 -4.98 20.63
N CYS A 216 -10.65 -3.77 20.50
CA CYS A 216 -11.06 -2.61 21.30
C CYS A 216 -11.71 -1.52 20.43
N PRO A 217 -12.40 -0.53 21.03
CA PRO A 217 -13.00 0.57 20.27
C PRO A 217 -11.97 1.43 19.51
N PRO A 218 -12.38 2.28 18.56
CA PRO A 218 -11.46 3.00 17.68
C PRO A 218 -10.37 3.82 18.38
N ARG A 219 -10.72 4.59 19.41
CA ARG A 219 -9.75 5.45 20.13
C ARG A 219 -8.62 4.66 20.80
N PRO A 220 -8.89 3.64 21.64
CA PRO A 220 -7.81 2.82 22.20
C PRO A 220 -7.04 2.02 21.14
N SER A 221 -7.68 1.57 20.05
CA SER A 221 -6.96 0.89 18.95
C SER A 221 -5.91 1.79 18.31
N VAL A 222 -6.30 3.01 17.95
CA VAL A 222 -5.37 4.01 17.37
C VAL A 222 -4.28 4.36 18.37
N LYS A 223 -4.60 4.52 19.66
CA LYS A 223 -3.60 4.79 20.70
C LYS A 223 -2.53 3.69 20.79
N ILE A 224 -2.93 2.42 20.82
CA ILE A 224 -2.00 1.28 20.89
C ILE A 224 -1.10 1.22 19.65
N LEU A 225 -1.68 1.43 18.47
CA LEU A 225 -0.93 1.55 17.23
C LEU A 225 0.11 2.68 17.31
N THR A 226 -0.26 3.86 17.82
CA THR A 226 0.68 4.97 17.94
C THR A 226 1.81 4.67 18.93
N ASP A 227 1.54 3.98 20.05
CA ASP A 227 2.58 3.51 20.96
C ASP A 227 3.57 2.56 20.23
N MET A 228 3.05 1.67 19.37
CA MET A 228 3.87 0.77 18.55
C MET A 228 4.70 1.53 17.50
N VAL A 229 4.13 2.54 16.85
CA VAL A 229 4.85 3.42 15.91
C VAL A 229 5.98 4.15 16.63
N GLU A 230 5.73 4.72 17.81
CA GLU A 230 6.75 5.39 18.64
C GLU A 230 7.92 4.44 18.98
N PHE A 231 7.61 3.19 19.38
CA PHE A 231 8.62 2.16 19.63
C PHE A 231 9.43 1.84 18.37
N CYS A 232 8.77 1.61 17.22
CA CYS A 232 9.44 1.28 15.98
C CYS A 232 10.39 2.40 15.52
N THR A 233 9.96 3.65 15.64
CA THR A 233 10.77 4.82 15.28
C THR A 233 12.08 4.88 16.07
N ARG A 234 12.07 4.52 17.36
CA ARG A 234 13.26 4.55 18.22
C ARG A 234 14.13 3.31 18.08
N GLU A 235 13.52 2.13 18.04
CA GLU A 235 14.22 0.85 18.23
C GLU A 235 14.38 0.03 16.95
N LEU A 236 13.50 0.24 15.96
CA LEU A 236 13.41 -0.56 14.74
C LEU A 236 13.53 0.31 13.47
N PRO A 237 14.67 0.98 13.24
CA PRO A 237 14.81 1.98 12.19
C PRO A 237 14.69 1.42 10.77
N ARG A 238 14.58 0.10 10.55
CA ARG A 238 14.35 -0.56 9.25
C ARG A 238 12.95 -1.16 9.11
N TRP A 239 12.09 -1.04 10.12
CA TRP A 239 10.74 -1.57 10.14
C TRP A 239 9.73 -0.57 9.60
N ASN A 240 8.82 -1.00 8.73
CA ASN A 240 7.64 -0.21 8.39
C ASN A 240 6.57 -0.48 9.45
N SER A 241 6.30 0.51 10.29
CA SER A 241 5.46 0.37 11.50
C SER A 241 3.97 0.20 11.23
N ILE A 242 3.54 0.51 10.01
CA ILE A 242 2.16 0.37 9.55
C ILE A 242 2.15 0.21 8.02
N SER A 243 1.18 -0.55 7.53
CA SER A 243 0.80 -0.61 6.13
C SER A 243 -0.63 -0.08 5.98
N ILE A 244 -0.75 1.21 5.66
CA ILE A 244 -2.02 1.93 5.53
C ILE A 244 -2.75 1.40 4.29
N SER A 245 -3.90 0.76 4.49
CA SER A 245 -4.41 -0.24 3.55
C SER A 245 -5.73 0.16 2.88
N GLY A 246 -5.70 0.25 1.56
CA GLY A 246 -6.87 0.34 0.69
C GLY A 246 -7.35 -1.00 0.15
N TYR A 247 -6.50 -2.03 0.12
CA TYR A 247 -6.85 -3.35 -0.41
C TYR A 247 -8.20 -3.86 0.10
N HIS A 248 -8.35 -3.98 1.43
CA HIS A 248 -9.56 -4.48 2.06
C HIS A 248 -10.78 -3.57 1.82
N ILE A 249 -10.58 -2.26 1.70
CA ILE A 249 -11.63 -1.29 1.39
C ILE A 249 -12.16 -1.54 -0.03
N ARG A 250 -11.25 -1.77 -0.98
CA ARG A 250 -11.58 -2.12 -2.37
C ARG A 250 -12.29 -3.46 -2.46
N GLU A 251 -11.77 -4.48 -1.78
CA GLU A 251 -12.38 -5.82 -1.71
C GLU A 251 -13.77 -5.82 -1.05
N ALA A 252 -14.04 -4.88 -0.13
CA ALA A 252 -15.36 -4.67 0.45
C ALA A 252 -16.36 -3.98 -0.52
N GLY A 253 -15.95 -3.68 -1.75
CA GLY A 253 -16.79 -3.13 -2.82
C GLY A 253 -16.60 -1.64 -3.11
N ALA A 254 -15.52 -1.02 -2.63
CA ALA A 254 -15.24 0.38 -2.92
C ALA A 254 -14.79 0.62 -4.37
N THR A 255 -15.04 1.80 -4.91
CA THR A 255 -14.44 2.26 -6.17
C THR A 255 -12.95 2.58 -5.98
N ALA A 256 -12.17 2.73 -7.07
CA ALA A 256 -10.75 3.11 -6.97
C ALA A 256 -10.59 4.51 -6.35
N ALA A 257 -11.54 5.39 -6.64
CA ALA A 257 -11.60 6.72 -6.02
C ALA A 257 -11.88 6.66 -4.52
N GLN A 258 -12.80 5.79 -4.07
CA GLN A 258 -13.11 5.59 -2.66
C GLN A 258 -11.96 4.95 -1.90
N GLU A 259 -11.38 3.87 -2.44
CA GLU A 259 -10.16 3.24 -1.91
C GLU A 259 -9.08 4.30 -1.68
N LEU A 260 -8.76 5.07 -2.72
CA LEU A 260 -7.74 6.10 -2.64
C LEU A 260 -8.04 7.16 -1.58
N ALA A 261 -9.26 7.69 -1.56
CA ALA A 261 -9.66 8.75 -0.65
C ALA A 261 -9.64 8.29 0.81
N PHE A 262 -10.22 7.12 1.10
CA PHE A 262 -10.32 6.60 2.47
C PHE A 262 -8.95 6.21 3.00
N THR A 263 -8.13 5.51 2.22
CA THR A 263 -6.77 5.12 2.66
C THR A 263 -5.86 6.31 2.89
N LEU A 264 -5.92 7.34 2.06
CA LEU A 264 -5.13 8.55 2.30
C LEU A 264 -5.63 9.32 3.53
N ALA A 265 -6.95 9.39 3.74
CA ALA A 265 -7.53 10.00 4.94
C ALA A 265 -7.10 9.27 6.22
N ASP A 266 -7.10 7.94 6.22
CA ASP A 266 -6.58 7.13 7.34
C ASP A 266 -5.09 7.42 7.58
N GLY A 267 -4.29 7.47 6.52
CA GLY A 267 -2.88 7.83 6.60
C GLY A 267 -2.64 9.21 7.22
N MET A 268 -3.44 10.21 6.83
CA MET A 268 -3.40 11.55 7.41
C MET A 268 -3.79 11.54 8.90
N ALA A 269 -4.81 10.76 9.29
CA ALA A 269 -5.20 10.62 10.68
C ALA A 269 -4.09 10.01 11.55
N TYR A 270 -3.33 9.03 11.02
CA TYR A 270 -2.18 8.47 11.72
C TYR A 270 -1.01 9.46 11.85
N VAL A 271 -0.76 10.27 10.82
CA VAL A 271 0.25 11.35 10.87
C VAL A 271 -0.14 12.37 11.95
N GLU A 272 -1.40 12.80 11.97
CA GLU A 272 -1.92 13.75 12.95
C GLU A 272 -1.81 13.22 14.38
N GLU A 273 -2.12 11.95 14.59
CA GLU A 273 -1.99 11.33 15.91
C GLU A 273 -0.52 11.23 16.36
N GLY A 274 0.42 10.89 15.47
CA GLY A 274 1.85 10.91 15.75
C GLY A 274 2.35 12.29 16.16
N ILE A 275 1.96 13.34 15.43
CA ILE A 275 2.28 14.73 15.76
C ILE A 275 1.65 15.14 17.11
N ARG A 276 0.39 14.77 17.36
CA ARG A 276 -0.31 15.06 18.62
C ARG A 276 0.39 14.43 19.84
N ARG A 277 1.09 13.32 19.63
CA ARG A 277 1.92 12.64 20.64
C ARG A 277 3.30 13.27 20.83
N GLY A 278 3.65 14.29 20.02
CA GLY A 278 4.91 15.01 20.10
C GLY A 278 6.04 14.40 19.26
N LEU A 279 5.73 13.48 18.34
CA LEU A 279 6.73 12.99 17.39
C LEU A 279 6.96 14.03 16.28
N ASP A 280 8.22 14.23 15.89
CA ASP A 280 8.51 14.94 14.65
C ASP A 280 8.02 14.08 13.47
N VAL A 281 7.28 14.69 12.53
CA VAL A 281 6.75 14.01 11.35
C VAL A 281 7.85 13.32 10.55
N ASP A 282 9.05 13.91 10.50
CA ASP A 282 10.17 13.36 9.74
C ASP A 282 10.87 12.17 10.41
N ASP A 283 10.59 11.91 11.68
CA ASP A 283 11.13 10.74 12.39
C ASP A 283 10.37 9.46 12.03
N PHE A 284 9.05 9.53 11.88
CA PHE A 284 8.21 8.33 11.66
C PHE A 284 7.62 8.22 10.25
N ALA A 285 7.30 9.33 9.56
CA ALA A 285 6.70 9.30 8.23
C ALA A 285 7.53 8.51 7.18
N PRO A 286 8.88 8.57 7.17
CA PRO A 286 9.70 7.77 6.26
C PRO A 286 9.54 6.25 6.41
N ARG A 287 8.87 5.79 7.48
CA ARG A 287 8.57 4.38 7.77
C ARG A 287 7.11 4.00 7.59
N LEU A 288 6.22 4.95 7.33
CA LEU A 288 4.88 4.65 6.87
C LEU A 288 4.95 3.97 5.49
N SER A 289 4.10 2.97 5.30
CA SER A 289 3.93 2.28 4.03
C SER A 289 2.45 2.10 3.74
N PHE A 290 2.12 1.76 2.49
CA PHE A 290 0.75 1.63 2.00
C PHE A 290 0.51 0.25 1.41
N PHE A 291 -0.75 -0.11 1.26
CA PHE A 291 -1.16 -1.34 0.60
C PHE A 291 -2.45 -1.13 -0.18
N PHE A 292 -2.37 -1.20 -1.50
CA PHE A 292 -3.52 -1.02 -2.39
C PHE A 292 -3.86 -2.30 -3.15
N ASP A 293 -5.10 -2.35 -3.59
CA ASP A 293 -5.57 -3.34 -4.55
C ASP A 293 -5.09 -3.06 -5.97
N VAL A 294 -5.14 -4.08 -6.83
CA VAL A 294 -4.99 -3.96 -8.29
C VAL A 294 -6.17 -4.67 -8.94
N HIS A 295 -7.21 -3.89 -9.24
CA HIS A 295 -8.44 -4.37 -9.84
C HIS A 295 -8.36 -4.44 -11.38
N ASN A 296 -9.48 -4.83 -12.00
CA ASN A 296 -9.58 -5.11 -13.44
C ASN A 296 -9.47 -3.89 -14.38
N ASP A 297 -9.73 -2.66 -13.92
CA ASP A 297 -9.61 -1.47 -14.78
C ASP A 297 -8.14 -1.03 -14.87
N PHE A 298 -7.44 -1.61 -15.84
CA PHE A 298 -5.99 -1.49 -15.97
C PHE A 298 -5.46 -0.04 -15.96
N PHE A 299 -6.13 0.88 -16.65
CA PHE A 299 -5.67 2.27 -16.72
C PHE A 299 -6.06 3.09 -15.49
N GLU A 300 -7.24 2.83 -14.92
CA GLU A 300 -7.67 3.44 -13.67
C GLU A 300 -6.73 3.07 -12.52
N GLU A 301 -6.33 1.79 -12.41
CA GLU A 301 -5.40 1.36 -11.37
C GLU A 301 -4.03 2.04 -11.51
N ILE A 302 -3.49 2.14 -12.75
CA ILE A 302 -2.25 2.91 -13.00
C ILE A 302 -2.41 4.38 -12.58
N ALA A 303 -3.56 4.99 -12.87
CA ALA A 303 -3.85 6.36 -12.48
C ALA A 303 -3.94 6.50 -10.94
N LYS A 304 -4.62 5.58 -10.25
CA LYS A 304 -4.76 5.51 -8.80
C LYS A 304 -3.41 5.55 -8.10
N PHE A 305 -2.49 4.66 -8.47
CA PHE A 305 -1.15 4.61 -7.86
C PHE A 305 -0.35 5.90 -8.06
N ARG A 306 -0.47 6.54 -9.23
CA ARG A 306 0.21 7.81 -9.54
C ARG A 306 -0.40 8.98 -8.77
N ALA A 307 -1.73 9.01 -8.69
CA ALA A 307 -2.48 10.00 -7.92
C ALA A 307 -2.16 9.90 -6.43
N ALA A 308 -2.13 8.68 -5.87
CA ALA A 308 -1.79 8.42 -4.47
C ALA A 308 -0.45 9.04 -4.07
N ARG A 309 0.61 8.77 -4.85
CA ARG A 309 1.94 9.34 -4.58
C ARG A 309 1.93 10.86 -4.59
N ARG A 310 1.26 11.47 -5.57
CA ARG A 310 1.21 12.92 -5.73
C ARG A 310 0.44 13.59 -4.60
N ILE A 311 -0.72 13.05 -4.23
CA ILE A 311 -1.54 13.59 -3.14
C ILE A 311 -0.78 13.47 -1.82
N TRP A 312 -0.25 12.28 -1.50
CA TRP A 312 0.54 12.07 -0.30
C TRP A 312 1.72 13.04 -0.19
N ALA A 313 2.52 13.17 -1.26
CA ALA A 313 3.68 14.07 -1.27
C ALA A 313 3.28 15.53 -1.00
N ARG A 314 2.18 16.00 -1.60
CA ARG A 314 1.67 17.36 -1.41
C ARG A 314 1.20 17.60 0.02
N GLU A 315 0.42 16.68 0.58
CA GLU A 315 -0.09 16.82 1.95
C GLU A 315 1.07 16.80 2.97
N MET A 316 2.00 15.85 2.85
CA MET A 316 3.16 15.79 3.74
C MET A 316 4.01 17.05 3.70
N ARG A 317 4.26 17.61 2.51
CA ARG A 317 5.06 18.83 2.35
C ARG A 317 4.31 20.09 2.77
N ASN A 318 3.06 20.26 2.35
CA ASN A 318 2.36 21.54 2.45
C ASN A 318 1.51 21.64 3.72
N ARG A 319 0.82 20.56 4.11
CA ARG A 319 -0.02 20.55 5.32
C ARG A 319 0.80 20.23 6.56
N TYR A 320 1.57 19.15 6.52
CA TYR A 320 2.36 18.69 7.67
C TYR A 320 3.77 19.30 7.72
N GLN A 321 4.14 20.10 6.73
CA GLN A 321 5.40 20.85 6.70
C GLN A 321 6.67 19.98 6.82
N ALA A 322 6.57 18.67 6.53
CA ALA A 322 7.67 17.72 6.55
C ALA A 322 8.83 18.22 5.67
N LYS A 323 10.06 18.15 6.18
CA LYS A 323 11.27 18.66 5.52
C LYS A 323 12.07 17.54 4.86
N ASN A 324 11.97 16.31 5.36
CA ASN A 324 12.65 15.16 4.79
C ASN A 324 11.91 14.66 3.52
N PRO A 325 12.56 14.65 2.34
CA PRO A 325 11.93 14.14 1.12
C PRO A 325 11.44 12.69 1.22
N ARG A 326 12.01 11.88 2.12
CA ARG A 326 11.55 10.50 2.37
C ARG A 326 10.17 10.45 3.01
N SER A 327 9.79 11.45 3.80
CA SER A 327 8.45 11.57 4.41
C SER A 327 7.36 11.78 3.36
N TRP A 328 7.73 12.38 2.22
CA TRP A 328 6.83 12.64 1.10
C TRP A 328 6.65 11.43 0.18
N MET A 329 7.42 10.36 0.36
CA MET A 329 7.38 9.18 -0.51
C MET A 329 6.28 8.22 -0.06
N LEU A 330 5.25 8.03 -0.88
CA LEU A 330 4.33 6.92 -0.71
C LEU A 330 4.97 5.64 -1.29
N ARG A 331 5.36 4.74 -0.38
CA ARG A 331 5.89 3.40 -0.70
C ARG A 331 4.77 2.39 -0.45
N THR A 332 4.48 1.54 -1.42
CA THR A 332 3.30 0.67 -1.34
C THR A 332 3.62 -0.78 -1.68
N HIS A 333 2.95 -1.69 -0.98
CA HIS A 333 2.63 -3.03 -1.46
C HIS A 333 1.40 -2.97 -2.37
N ALA A 334 1.23 -3.98 -3.23
CA ALA A 334 0.07 -4.13 -4.08
C ALA A 334 -0.26 -5.62 -4.21
N GLN A 335 -1.54 -5.95 -4.15
CA GLN A 335 -2.08 -7.30 -4.33
C GLN A 335 -3.18 -7.22 -5.39
N THR A 336 -3.24 -8.21 -6.27
CA THR A 336 -4.32 -8.34 -7.25
C THR A 336 -5.62 -8.75 -6.58
N ALA A 337 -6.74 -8.20 -7.02
CA ALA A 337 -8.09 -8.63 -6.66
C ALA A 337 -8.33 -10.10 -7.04
#